data_AF-A0A355VTA4-F1
#
_entry.id   AF-A0A355VTA4-F1
#
_cell.length_a   1.000
_cell.length_b   1.000
_cell.length_c   1.000
_cell.angle_alpha   90.00
_cell.angle_beta   90.00
_cell.angle_gamma   90.00
#
_symmetry.space_group_name_H-M   'P 1'
#
loop_
_entity.id
_entity.type
_entity.pdbx_description
1 polymer ?
#
loop_
_entity_poly.entity_id
_entity_poly.type
_entity_poly.pdbx_seq_one_letter_code
_entity_poly.pdbx_strand_id
1 'polypeptide(L)' 'MQEAFNTLQEDSAKFKELLSDIKEQPWAATGSGQPEVLKGTFKGHKGCISRRLNHEDRFVYKVTGPGEILILSIEGHYK' A
#
# COMPACT_ATOMS: atom_id res chain seq x y z
N MET A 1 8.68 3.90 -11.00
CA MET A 1 7.87 3.03 -10.11
C MET A 1 8.68 1.86 -9.58
N GLN A 2 9.28 1.02 -10.43
CA GLN A 2 10.10 -0.12 -9.98
C GLN A 2 11.33 0.32 -9.16
N GLU A 3 12.05 1.35 -9.62
CA GLU A 3 13.24 1.87 -8.91
C GLU A 3 12.88 2.47 -7.54
N ALA A 4 11.87 3.33 -7.48
CA ALA A 4 11.39 3.92 -6.22
C ALA A 4 10.92 2.88 -5.20
N PHE A 5 10.28 1.79 -5.67
CA PHE A 5 9.89 0.68 -4.82
C PHE A 5 11.11 -0.03 -4.23
N ASN A 6 12.12 -0.33 -5.06
CA ASN A 6 13.34 -1.00 -4.61
C ASN A 6 14.07 -0.13 -3.57
N THR A 7 14.20 1.19 -3.81
CA THR A 7 14.80 2.12 -2.85
C THR A 7 14.05 2.15 -1.52
N LEU A 8 12.72 2.25 -1.53
CA LEU A 8 11.93 2.19 -0.29
C LEU A 8 12.05 0.85 0.43
N GLN A 9 12.14 -0.24 -0.32
CA GLN A 9 12.34 -1.57 0.24
C GLN A 9 13.69 -1.71 0.92
N GLU A 10 14.73 -1.03 0.44
CA GLU A 10 16.06 -1.09 1.04
C GLU A 10 16.17 -0.14 2.25
N ASP A 11 15.66 1.09 2.13
CA ASP A 11 15.99 2.17 3.06
C ASP A 11 14.91 2.48 4.10
N SER A 12 13.66 2.05 3.89
CA SER A 12 12.55 2.40 4.80
C SER A 12 12.13 1.22 5.67
N ALA A 13 12.48 1.28 6.95
CA ALA A 13 12.00 0.34 7.97
C ALA A 13 10.47 0.30 8.03
N LYS A 14 9.81 1.46 7.86
CA LYS A 14 8.35 1.53 7.88
C LYS A 14 7.72 0.81 6.69
N PHE A 15 8.32 0.94 5.52
CA PHE A 15 7.89 0.24 4.32
C PHE A 15 8.05 -1.28 4.47
N LYS A 16 9.17 -1.75 5.05
CA LYS A 16 9.38 -3.18 5.35
C LYS A 16 8.31 -3.72 6.31
N GLU A 17 8.00 -3.00 7.38
CA GLU A 17 6.94 -3.35 8.34
C GLU A 17 5.58 -3.50 7.64
N LEU A 18 5.23 -2.53 6.79
CA LEU A 18 4.00 -2.56 5.99
C LEU A 18 3.97 -3.74 5.03
N LEU A 19 5.06 -4.01 4.32
CA LEU A 19 5.12 -5.16 3.41
C LEU A 19 4.97 -6.49 4.15
N SER A 20 5.53 -6.61 5.35
CA SER A 20 5.34 -7.82 6.18
C SER A 20 3.88 -7.99 6.56
N ASP A 21 3.25 -6.93 7.08
CA ASP A 21 1.85 -6.96 7.51
C ASP A 21 0.88 -7.20 6.32
N ILE A 22 1.17 -6.61 5.15
CA ILE A 22 0.38 -6.86 3.92
C ILE A 22 0.53 -8.31 3.45
N LYS A 23 1.72 -8.92 3.56
CA LYS A 23 1.93 -10.32 3.16
C LYS A 23 1.15 -11.29 4.05
N GLU A 24 1.11 -11.02 5.35
CA GLU A 24 0.39 -11.86 6.32
C GLU A 24 -1.14 -11.67 6.20
N GLN A 25 -1.58 -10.43 6.03
CA GLN A 25 -3.00 -10.07 6.08
C GLN A 25 -3.34 -8.93 5.11
N PRO A 26 -3.38 -9.21 3.78
CA PRO A 26 -3.49 -8.16 2.76
C PRO A 26 -4.86 -7.48 2.74
N TRP A 27 -5.90 -8.12 3.27
CA TRP A 27 -7.28 -7.61 3.34
C TRP A 27 -7.66 -7.02 4.71
N ALA A 28 -6.71 -6.92 5.66
CA ALA A 28 -7.03 -6.48 7.01
C ALA A 28 -7.50 -5.01 7.05
N ALA A 29 -8.56 -4.75 7.82
CA ALA A 29 -9.05 -3.39 8.12
C ALA A 29 -8.33 -2.76 9.33
N THR A 30 -7.36 -3.48 9.89
CA THR A 30 -6.51 -3.09 11.02
C THR A 30 -5.09 -3.56 10.73
N GLY A 31 -4.08 -2.90 11.29
CA GLY A 31 -2.68 -3.27 11.06
C GLY A 31 -1.82 -2.04 10.77
N SER A 32 -0.63 -2.29 10.24
CA SER A 32 0.35 -1.22 10.02
C SER A 32 -0.14 -0.22 8.97
N GLY A 33 0.13 1.05 9.23
CA GLY A 33 -0.24 2.16 8.35
C GLY A 33 -1.75 2.42 8.28
N GLN A 34 -2.55 1.96 9.23
CA GLN A 34 -3.99 2.25 9.31
C GLN A 34 -4.72 1.97 7.97
N PRO A 35 -4.95 0.69 7.64
CA PRO A 35 -5.57 0.31 6.37
C PRO A 35 -6.94 0.95 6.16
N GLU A 36 -7.12 1.62 5.02
CA GLU A 36 -8.36 2.29 4.63
C GLU A 36 -8.80 1.80 3.24
N VAL A 37 -10.03 1.27 3.13
CA VAL A 37 -10.60 0.90 1.83
C VAL A 37 -11.08 2.16 1.11
N LEU A 38 -10.56 2.39 -0.10
CA LEU A 38 -10.95 3.50 -0.95
C LEU A 38 -12.37 3.26 -1.49
N LYS A 39 -13.29 4.19 -1.21
CA LYS A 39 -14.70 4.12 -1.64
C LYS A 39 -14.88 4.28 -3.15
N GLY A 40 -13.96 5.00 -3.80
CA GLY A 40 -14.01 5.31 -5.23
C GLY A 40 -13.16 4.37 -6.08
N THR A 41 -13.13 4.67 -7.38
CA THR A 41 -12.18 4.07 -8.30
C THR A 41 -10.85 4.82 -8.20
N PHE A 42 -9.75 4.11 -7.96
CA PHE A 42 -8.39 4.65 -7.98
C PHE A 42 -7.61 4.02 -9.14
N LYS A 43 -7.08 4.86 -10.05
CA LYS A 43 -6.36 4.43 -11.27
C LYS A 43 -7.09 3.32 -12.06
N GLY A 44 -8.42 3.40 -12.16
CA GLY A 44 -9.24 2.39 -12.86
C GLY A 44 -9.66 1.18 -12.02
N HIS A 45 -9.22 1.05 -10.77
CA HIS A 45 -9.53 -0.07 -9.90
C HIS A 45 -10.47 0.32 -8.74
N LYS A 46 -11.48 -0.52 -8.46
CA LYS A 46 -12.32 -0.43 -7.25
C LYS A 46 -11.82 -1.37 -6.17
N GLY A 47 -12.13 -1.04 -4.91
CA GLY A 47 -11.77 -1.85 -3.75
C GLY A 47 -10.28 -1.79 -3.42
N CYS A 48 -9.62 -0.67 -3.70
CA CYS A 48 -8.22 -0.47 -3.36
C CYS A 48 -8.07 -0.20 -1.86
N ILE A 49 -6.94 -0.59 -1.30
CA ILE A 49 -6.58 -0.36 0.09
C ILE A 49 -5.44 0.64 0.11
N SER A 50 -5.57 1.67 0.94
CA SER A 50 -4.55 2.68 1.22
C SER A 50 -3.98 2.44 2.61
N ARG A 51 -2.66 2.55 2.75
CA ARG A 51 -1.95 2.51 4.03
C ARG A 51 -0.94 3.65 4.11
N ARG A 52 -0.78 4.23 5.30
CA ARG A 52 0.11 5.35 5.61
C ARG A 52 1.55 4.88 5.69
N LEU A 53 2.39 5.40 4.80
CA LEU A 53 3.84 5.24 4.88
C LEU A 53 4.46 6.24 5.85
N ASN A 54 3.94 7.46 5.82
CA ASN A 54 4.26 8.54 6.74
C ASN A 54 3.03 9.47 6.82
N HIS A 55 3.20 10.70 7.31
CA HIS A 55 2.10 11.67 7.39
C HIS A 55 1.52 12.01 6.01
N GLU A 56 2.36 12.06 4.98
CA GLU A 56 2.06 12.49 3.62
C GLU A 56 1.80 11.30 2.68
N ASP A 57 2.72 10.35 2.58
CA ASP A 57 2.67 9.31 1.56
C ASP A 57 1.74 8.14 1.91
N ARG A 58 1.15 7.56 0.86
CA ARG A 58 0.32 6.36 0.94
C ARG A 58 0.84 5.25 0.04
N PHE A 59 0.86 4.05 0.60
CA PHE A 59 0.95 2.81 -0.12
C PHE A 59 -0.47 2.37 -0.52
N VAL A 60 -0.78 2.43 -1.81
CA VAL A 60 -2.08 2.06 -2.36
C VAL A 60 -1.93 0.79 -3.19
N TYR A 61 -2.72 -0.23 -2.86
CA TYR A 61 -2.69 -1.51 -3.55
C TYR A 61 -4.10 -2.09 -3.69
N LYS A 62 -4.21 -3.16 -4.47
CA LYS A 62 -5.42 -3.96 -4.61
C LYS A 62 -5.06 -5.43 -4.45
N VAL A 63 -5.83 -6.16 -3.66
CA VAL A 63 -5.73 -7.63 -3.62
C VAL A 63 -6.35 -8.19 -4.89
N THR A 64 -5.57 -8.93 -5.68
CA THR A 64 -5.99 -9.50 -6.97
C THR A 64 -6.24 -11.01 -6.90
N GLY A 65 -5.69 -11.67 -5.89
CA GLY A 65 -5.83 -13.11 -5.68
C GLY A 65 -5.23 -13.56 -4.36
N PRO A 66 -5.24 -14.87 -4.07
CA PRO A 66 -4.63 -15.43 -2.86
C PRO A 66 -3.13 -15.10 -2.81
N GLY A 67 -2.72 -14.27 -1.84
CA GLY A 67 -1.33 -13.84 -1.68
C GLY A 67 -0.82 -12.86 -2.74
N GLU A 68 -1.68 -12.40 -3.66
CA GLU A 68 -1.30 -11.50 -4.73
C GLU A 68 -1.89 -10.11 -4.54
N ILE A 69 -1.04 -9.10 -4.69
CA ILE A 69 -1.44 -7.69 -4.69
C ILE A 69 -0.93 -7.00 -5.96
N LEU A 70 -1.72 -6.07 -6.47
CA LEU A 70 -1.33 -5.09 -7.45
C LEU A 70 -1.01 -3.78 -6.74
N ILE A 71 0.23 -3.32 -6.84
CA ILE A 71 0.67 -2.03 -6.28
C ILE A 71 0.28 -0.92 -7.27
N LEU A 72 -0.45 0.08 -6.79
CA LEU A 72 -1.00 1.17 -7.58
C LEU A 72 -0.29 2.50 -7.31
N SER A 73 0.17 2.73 -6.09
CA SER A 73 0.96 3.91 -5.70
C SER A 73 1.79 3.62 -4.46
N ILE A 74 2.95 4.26 -4.34
CA ILE A 74 3.81 4.24 -3.15
C ILE A 74 4.17 5.67 -2.69
N GLU A 75 3.56 6.68 -3.31
CA GLU A 75 3.81 8.09 -3.10
C GLU A 75 2.49 8.86 -3.10
N GLY A 76 2.45 9.94 -2.32
CA GLY A 76 1.43 10.98 -2.36
C GLY A 76 0.23 10.80 -1.41
N HIS A 77 -0.06 11.88 -0.69
CA HIS A 77 -1.37 12.53 -0.59
C HIS A 77 -1.12 14.00 -0.95
N TYR A 78 -1.86 14.54 -1.94
CA TYR A 78 -1.69 15.89 -2.51
C TYR A 78 -0.38 16.16 -3.28
N LYS A 79 -0.44 15.94 -4.60
CA LYS A 79 -0.02 16.92 -5.62
C LYS A 79 -1.04 16.92 -6.74
#